data_AF-A0AAD7HKJ0-F1
#
_entry.id   AF-A0AAD7HKJ0-F1
#
_cell.length_a   1.000
_cell.length_b   1.000
_cell.length_c   1.000
_cell.angle_alpha   90.00
_cell.angle_beta   90.00
_cell.angle_gamma   90.00
#
_symmetry.space_group_name_H-M   'P 1'
#
loop_
_entity.id
_entity.type
_entity.pdbx_description
1 polymer ?
#
loop_
_entity_poly.entity_id
_entity_poly.type
_entity_poly.pdbx_seq_one_letter_code
_entity_poly.pdbx_strand_id
1 'polypeptide(L)' 'QEKRIQLTLAASQAGLMSQRKAALYYRVPRSTVQDRVKGRLTRGEAHIHERLLTRPQEDVLTEWIKVLTLS' A
#
# COMPACT_ATOMS: atom_id res chain seq x y z
N GLN A 1 -6.72 0.06 -1.87
CA GLN A 1 -5.93 0.07 -3.13
C GLN A 1 -4.53 -0.50 -2.92
N GLU A 2 -3.73 0.06 -2.01
CA GLU A 2 -2.31 -0.27 -1.84
C GLU A 2 -2.03 -1.74 -1.48
N LYS A 3 -2.86 -2.32 -0.59
CA LYS A 3 -2.77 -3.74 -0.24
C LYS A 3 -2.85 -4.67 -1.46
N ARG A 4 -3.67 -4.33 -2.46
CA ARG A 4 -3.81 -5.13 -3.70
C ARG A 4 -2.57 -5.00 -4.59
N ILE A 5 -1.95 -3.83 -4.63
CA ILE A 5 -0.70 -3.59 -5.36
C ILE A 5 0.44 -4.40 -4.72
N GLN A 6 0.56 -4.38 -3.39
CA GLN A 6 1.55 -5.18 -2.65
C GLN A 6 1.37 -6.68 -2.90
N LEU A 7 0.14 -7.19 -2.81
CA LEU A 7 -0.16 -8.60 -3.11
C LEU A 7 0.19 -8.98 -4.56
N THR A 8 -0.04 -8.06 -5.51
CA THR A 8 0.33 -8.25 -6.91
C THR A 8 1.84 -8.37 -7.10
N LEU A 9 2.61 -7.50 -6.46
CA LEU A 9 4.08 -7.50 -6.54
C LEU A 9 4.67 -8.72 -5.86
N ALA A 10 4.21 -9.06 -4.66
CA ALA A 10 4.65 -10.23 -3.92
C ALA A 10 4.41 -11.53 -4.71
N ALA A 11 3.20 -11.71 -5.27
CA ALA A 11 2.88 -12.88 -6.08
C ALA A 11 3.72 -12.96 -7.37
N SER A 12 4.08 -11.81 -7.94
CA SER A 12 4.95 -11.76 -9.12
C SER A 12 6.42 -12.02 -8.80
N GLN A 13 6.92 -11.51 -7.67
CA GLN A 13 8.32 -11.67 -7.25
C GLN A 13 8.58 -13.08 -6.72
N ALA A 14 7.60 -13.70 -6.06
CA ALA A 14 7.65 -15.08 -5.60
C ALA A 14 7.55 -16.11 -6.75
N GLY A 15 7.43 -15.68 -8.01
CA GLY A 15 7.32 -16.56 -9.17
C GLY A 15 6.00 -17.32 -9.30
N LEU A 16 5.03 -17.10 -8.40
CA LEU A 16 3.72 -17.76 -8.41
C LEU A 16 2.90 -17.39 -9.66
N MET A 17 3.10 -16.17 -10.18
CA MET A 17 2.40 -15.64 -11.34
C MET A 17 3.30 -14.70 -12.13
N SER A 18 3.09 -14.60 -13.45
CA SER A 18 3.65 -13.48 -14.22
C SER A 18 3.04 -12.16 -13.77
N GLN A 19 3.79 -11.04 -13.90
CA GLN A 19 3.29 -9.68 -13.62
C GLN A 19 1.94 -9.42 -14.28
N ARG A 20 1.78 -9.90 -15.53
CA ARG A 20 0.55 -9.79 -16.33
C ARG A 20 -0.64 -10.50 -15.67
N LYS A 21 -0.42 -11.70 -15.14
CA LYS A 21 -1.43 -12.56 -14.51
C LYS A 21 -1.78 -12.06 -13.11
N ALA A 22 -0.78 -11.67 -12.32
CA ALA A 22 -0.97 -11.10 -10.99
C ALA A 22 -1.79 -9.78 -11.07
N ALA A 23 -1.46 -8.90 -12.01
CA ALA A 23 -2.19 -7.64 -12.21
C ALA A 23 -3.67 -7.87 -12.50
N LEU A 24 -3.98 -8.86 -13.35
CA LEU A 24 -5.36 -9.22 -13.68
C LEU A 24 -6.08 -9.81 -12.45
N TYR A 25 -5.43 -10.76 -11.76
CA TYR A 25 -5.99 -11.47 -10.61
C TYR A 25 -6.37 -10.52 -9.48
N TYR A 26 -5.46 -9.62 -9.11
CA TYR A 26 -5.69 -8.61 -8.08
C TYR A 26 -6.37 -7.35 -8.61
N ARG A 27 -6.79 -7.33 -9.88
CA ARG A 27 -7.38 -6.21 -10.64
C ARG A 27 -6.66 -4.86 -10.44
N VAL A 28 -5.34 -4.88 -10.53
CA VAL A 28 -4.48 -3.69 -10.49
C VAL A 28 -4.12 -3.30 -11.93
N PRO A 29 -4.18 -2.02 -12.31
CA PRO A 29 -3.74 -1.58 -13.63
C PRO A 29 -2.28 -1.98 -13.90
N ARG A 30 -2.00 -2.45 -15.12
CA ARG A 30 -0.64 -2.88 -15.49
C ARG A 30 0.39 -1.76 -15.42
N SER A 31 -0.01 -0.54 -15.77
CA SER A 31 0.81 0.66 -15.62
C SER A 31 1.26 0.86 -14.18
N THR A 32 0.36 0.67 -13.21
CA THR A 32 0.68 0.75 -11.78
C THR A 32 1.67 -0.33 -11.36
N VAL A 33 1.53 -1.57 -11.86
CA VAL A 33 2.48 -2.65 -11.55
C VAL A 33 3.86 -2.36 -12.15
N GLN A 34 3.93 -1.89 -13.39
CA GLN A 34 5.19 -1.52 -14.03
C GLN A 34 5.88 -0.36 -13.32
N ASP A 35 5.14 0.68 -12.95
CA ASP A 35 5.65 1.83 -12.19
C ASP A 35 6.28 1.36 -10.87
N ARG A 36 5.63 0.41 -10.18
CA ARG A 36 6.13 -0.18 -8.94
C ARG A 36 7.37 -1.04 -9.14
N VAL A 37 7.40 -1.86 -10.19
CA VAL A 37 8.59 -2.66 -10.55
C VAL A 37 9.79 -1.76 -10.86
N LYS A 38 9.55 -0.58 -11.46
CA LYS A 38 10.57 0.44 -11.72
C LYS A 38 10.96 1.26 -10.48
N GLY A 39 10.42 0.94 -9.30
CA GLY A 39 10.77 1.61 -8.04
C GLY A 39 10.01 2.91 -7.77
N ARG A 40 8.91 3.21 -8.47
CA ARG A 40 8.09 4.37 -8.10
C ARG A 40 7.46 4.16 -6.73
N LEU A 41 7.72 5.12 -5.84
CA LEU A 41 7.19 5.18 -4.50
C LEU A 41 5.66 5.09 -4.49
N THR A 42 5.12 4.46 -3.46
CA THR A 42 3.67 4.49 -3.19
C THR A 42 3.22 5.91 -2.89
N ARG A 43 1.94 6.24 -3.11
CA ARG A 43 1.43 7.54 -2.63
C ARG A 43 1.70 7.69 -1.15
N GLY A 44 1.49 6.62 -0.38
CA GLY A 44 1.81 6.61 1.05
C GLY A 44 3.27 6.95 1.34
N GLU A 45 4.23 6.35 0.61
CA GLU A 45 5.67 6.59 0.79
C GLU A 45 6.12 7.95 0.25
N ALA A 46 5.59 8.35 -0.91
CA ALA A 46 5.84 9.63 -1.53
C ALA A 46 5.28 10.80 -0.71
N HIS A 47 4.32 10.57 0.18
CA HIS A 47 3.82 11.58 1.10
C HIS A 47 4.35 11.40 2.53
N ILE A 48 5.30 10.48 2.81
CA ILE A 48 5.86 10.30 4.16
C ILE A 48 6.45 11.62 4.68
N HIS A 49 7.14 12.37 3.83
CA HIS A 49 7.75 13.64 4.19
C HIS A 49 6.74 14.78 4.39
N GLU A 50 5.50 14.61 3.92
CA GLU A 50 4.39 15.54 4.15
C GLU A 50 3.57 15.18 5.39
N ARG A 51 3.81 14.02 6.01
CA ARG A 51 3.12 13.61 7.24
C ARG A 51 3.73 14.30 8.45
N LEU A 52 2.88 14.97 9.22
CA LEU A 52 3.24 15.55 10.52
C LEU A 52 3.52 14.49 11.58
N LEU A 53 2.92 13.30 11.42
CA LEU A 53 2.97 12.22 12.39
C LEU A 53 3.52 10.95 11.77
N THR A 54 4.32 10.25 12.56
CA THR A 54 4.75 8.89 12.25
C THR A 54 3.57 7.92 12.35
N ARG A 55 3.65 6.75 11.70
CA ARG A 55 2.59 5.72 11.81
C ARG A 55 2.26 5.37 13.27
N PRO A 56 3.23 5.13 14.17
CA PRO A 56 2.92 4.84 15.56
C PRO A 56 2.17 5.97 16.28
N GLN A 57 2.48 7.23 15.96
CA GLN A 57 1.77 8.39 16.55
C GLN A 57 0.31 8.45 16.07
N GLU A 58 0.06 8.18 14.80
CA GLU A 58 -1.31 8.09 14.29
C GLU A 58 -2.09 6.92 14.90
N ASP A 59 -1.44 5.78 15.14
CA ASP A 59 -2.07 4.62 15.79
C ASP A 59 -2.50 4.97 17.22
N VAL A 60 -1.62 5.63 18.00
CA VAL A 60 -1.94 6.10 19.36
C VAL A 60 -3.11 7.08 19.35
N LEU A 61 -3.10 8.08 18.45
CA LEU A 61 -4.20 9.03 18.33
C LEU A 61 -5.51 8.36 17.93
N THR A 62 -5.44 7.38 17.05
CA THR A 62 -6.62 6.61 16.61
C THR A 62 -7.26 5.87 17.78
N GLU A 63 -6.46 5.20 18.61
CA GLU A 63 -6.96 4.54 19.81
C GLU A 63 -7.55 5.53 20.81
N TRP A 64 -6.89 6.67 21.02
CA TRP A 64 -7.41 7.74 21.88
C TRP A 64 -8.78 8.27 21.41
N ILE A 65 -8.93 8.53 20.12
CA ILE A 65 -10.19 9.04 19.55
C ILE A 65 -11.31 8.01 19.69
N LYS A 66 -11.03 6.72 19.50
CA LYS A 66 -12.04 5.65 19.69
C LYS A 66 -12.57 5.64 21.11
N VAL A 67 -11.71 5.79 22.11
CA VAL A 67 -12.12 5.85 23.51
C VAL A 67 -12.96 7.09 23.80
N LEU A 68 -12.57 8.25 23.26
CA LEU A 68 -13.27 9.53 23.47
C LEU A 68 -14.64 9.64 22.79
N THR A 69 -14.86 8.90 21.70
CA THR A 69 -16.10 9.00 20.90
C THR A 69 -17.11 7.90 21.20
N LEU A 70 -16.69 6.83 21.90
CA LEU A 70 -17.54 5.74 22.35
C LEU A 70 -17.86 5.80 23.86
N SER A 71 -17.40 6.84 24.56
CA SER A 71 -17.76 7.18 25.94
C SER A 71 -18.86 8.23 26.00
#